data_AF-A0A960IHX5-F1
#
_entry.id   AF-A0A960IHX5-F1
#
_cell.length_a   1.000
_cell.length_b   1.000
_cell.length_c   1.000
_cell.angle_alpha   90.00
_cell.angle_beta   90.00
_cell.angle_gamma   90.00
#
_symmetry.space_group_name_H-M   'P 1'
#
loop_
_entity.id
_entity.type
_entity.pdbx_description
1 polymer ?
#
loop_
_entity_poly.entity_id
_entity_poly.type
_entity_poly.pdbx_seq_one_letter_code
_entity_poly.pdbx_strand_id
1 'polypeptide(L)' 'MRKVTYSMGMSLDGFIKGPDGTFDWGVPGEETFAVSFDELRDVGVHLMGRHLYETMLFWEG' A
#
# COMPACT_ATOMS: atom_id res chain seq x y z
N MET A 1 -7.04 -15.15 -17.97
CA MET A 1 -6.04 -14.07 -17.90
C MET A 1 -5.82 -13.71 -16.43
N ARG A 2 -4.60 -13.36 -16.02
CA ARG A 2 -4.35 -12.87 -14.66
C ARG A 2 -4.91 -11.45 -14.51
N LYS A 3 -5.47 -11.14 -13.34
CA LYS A 3 -5.93 -9.79 -13.01
C LYS A 3 -4.72 -8.93 -12.61
N VAL A 4 -4.71 -7.68 -13.06
CA VAL A 4 -3.81 -6.65 -12.56
C VAL A 4 -4.64 -5.77 -11.64
N THR A 5 -4.31 -5.78 -10.36
CA THR A 5 -5.03 -5.02 -9.33
C THR A 5 -4.16 -3.85 -8.88
N TYR A 6 -4.76 -2.67 -8.78
CA TYR A 6 -4.16 -1.50 -8.15
C TYR A 6 -4.94 -1.19 -6.88
N SER A 7 -4.27 -1.27 -5.73
CA SER A 7 -4.86 -1.05 -4.40
C SER A 7 -3.89 -0.22 -3.57
N MET A 8 -4.38 0.86 -2.96
CA MET A 8 -3.60 1.77 -2.11
C MET A 8 -4.54 2.59 -1.23
N GLY A 9 -4.14 2.85 0.01
CA GLY A 9 -4.81 3.84 0.87
C GLY A 9 -4.59 5.25 0.33
N MET A 10 -5.64 6.08 0.35
CA MET A 10 -5.59 7.47 -0.11
C MET A 10 -6.43 8.38 0.79
N SER A 11 -6.07 9.66 0.82
CA SER A 11 -6.88 10.70 1.44
C SER A 11 -8.15 10.96 0.63
N LEU A 12 -9.13 11.62 1.26
CA LEU A 12 -10.40 11.96 0.60
C LEU A 12 -10.20 12.85 -0.64
N ASP A 13 -9.20 13.71 -0.62
CA ASP A 13 -8.81 14.61 -1.72
C ASP A 13 -7.82 13.97 -2.72
N GLY A 14 -7.54 12.66 -2.59
CA GLY A 14 -6.90 11.86 -3.63
C GLY A 14 -5.37 11.78 -3.54
N PHE A 15 -4.77 12.05 -2.39
CA PHE A 15 -3.33 11.98 -2.16
C PHE A 15 -2.93 10.73 -1.37
N ILE A 16 -1.76 10.18 -1.69
CA ILE A 16 -1.18 8.99 -1.02
C ILE A 16 -0.03 9.33 -0.06
N LYS A 17 0.39 10.60 -0.07
CA LYS A 17 1.42 11.18 0.79
C LYS A 17 1.04 12.61 1.15
N GLY A 18 1.47 13.04 2.34
CA GLY A 18 1.34 14.42 2.80
C GLY A 18 2.29 15.36 2.06
N PRO A 19 2.12 16.68 2.23
CA PRO A 19 2.95 17.71 1.56
C PRO A 19 4.45 17.63 1.89
N ASP A 20 4.78 17.06 3.05
CA ASP A 20 6.15 16.79 3.53
C ASP A 20 6.70 15.42 3.09
N GLY A 21 5.90 14.63 2.37
CA GLY A 21 6.27 13.31 1.87
C GLY A 21 6.03 12.16 2.85
N THR A 22 5.42 12.41 4.01
CA THR A 22 5.06 11.36 4.98
C THR A 22 3.73 10.69 4.62
N PHE A 23 3.47 9.54 5.23
CA PHE A 23 2.23 8.77 5.08
C PHE A 23 1.69 8.28 6.44
N ASP A 24 2.18 8.86 7.54
CA ASP A 24 1.85 8.53 8.93
C ASP A 24 0.45 8.95 9.36
N TRP A 25 -0.22 9.77 8.56
CA TRP A 25 -1.61 10.21 8.76
C TRP A 25 -2.66 9.15 8.36
N GLY A 26 -2.27 8.13 7.58
CA GLY A 26 -3.18 7.17 6.95
C GLY A 26 -3.10 5.76 7.52
N VAL A 27 -2.63 5.60 8.76
CA VAL A 27 -2.43 4.27 9.36
C VAL A 27 -3.78 3.53 9.45
N PRO A 28 -3.94 2.39 8.77
CA PRO A 28 -5.20 1.64 8.80
C PRO A 28 -5.45 1.03 10.18
N GLY A 29 -6.73 0.96 10.56
CA GLY A 29 -7.15 0.17 11.71
C GLY A 29 -6.97 -1.33 11.47
N GLU A 30 -7.07 -2.12 12.53
CA GLU A 30 -6.83 -3.58 12.51
C GLU A 30 -7.69 -4.31 11.45
N GLU A 31 -8.98 -4.00 11.38
CA GLU A 31 -9.91 -4.63 10.43
C GLU A 31 -9.53 -4.30 8.98
N THR A 32 -9.24 -3.03 8.69
CA THR A 32 -8.83 -2.59 7.35
C THR A 32 -7.52 -3.25 6.93
N PHE A 33 -6.58 -3.37 7.88
CA PHE A 33 -5.31 -4.05 7.64
C PHE A 33 -5.52 -5.53 7.31
N ALA A 34 -6.40 -6.23 8.05
CA ALA A 34 -6.72 -7.63 7.78
C ALA A 34 -7.29 -7.86 6.37
N VAL A 35 -8.15 -6.95 5.89
CA VAL A 35 -8.69 -7.00 4.52
C VAL A 35 -7.55 -6.86 3.49
N SER A 36 -6.67 -5.87 3.65
CA SER A 36 -5.53 -5.70 2.75
C SER A 36 -4.60 -6.93 2.74
N PHE A 37 -4.37 -7.56 3.88
CA PHE A 37 -3.57 -8.80 3.94
C PHE A 37 -4.24 -9.98 3.24
N ASP A 38 -5.56 -10.10 3.33
CA ASP A 38 -6.29 -11.16 2.62
C ASP A 38 -6.19 -10.99 1.10
N GLU A 39 -6.30 -9.76 0.60
CA GLU A 39 -6.09 -9.44 -0.82
C GLU A 39 -4.69 -9.84 -1.31
N LEU A 40 -3.67 -9.65 -0.47
CA LEU A 40 -2.28 -9.95 -0.81
C LEU A 40 -2.01 -11.47 -0.92
N ARG A 41 -2.82 -12.34 -0.31
CA ARG A 41 -2.60 -13.80 -0.34
C ARG A 41 -2.64 -14.39 -1.75
N ASP A 42 -3.45 -13.80 -2.62
CA ASP A 42 -3.61 -14.25 -4.01
C ASP A 42 -2.65 -13.53 -4.99
N VAL A 43 -1.83 -12.60 -4.51
CA VAL A 43 -0.90 -11.81 -5.33
C VAL A 43 0.43 -12.54 -5.47
N GLY A 44 0.72 -13.03 -6.68
CA GLY A 44 1.99 -13.68 -6.99
C GLY A 44 3.15 -12.73 -7.32
N VAL A 45 2.87 -11.47 -7.68
CA VAL A 45 3.89 -10.49 -8.09
C VAL A 45 3.44 -9.09 -7.68
N HIS A 46 4.36 -8.33 -7.05
CA HIS A 46 4.19 -6.91 -6.77
C HIS A 46 4.96 -6.08 -7.80
N LEU A 47 4.29 -5.08 -8.38
CA LEU A 47 4.93 -4.08 -9.23
C LEU A 47 4.94 -2.75 -8.49
N MET A 48 6.12 -2.20 -8.25
CA MET A 48 6.30 -0.96 -7.49
C MET A 48 7.27 -0.02 -8.20
N GLY A 49 7.00 1.28 -8.11
CA GLY A 49 7.98 2.31 -8.44
C GLY A 49 9.05 2.41 -7.35
N ARG A 50 10.23 2.95 -7.69
CA ARG A 50 11.41 3.02 -6.80
C ARG A 50 11.10 3.57 -5.41
N HIS A 51 10.40 4.71 -5.31
CA HIS A 51 10.11 5.34 -4.01
C HIS A 51 9.15 4.52 -3.14
N LEU A 52 8.19 3.81 -3.74
CA LEU A 52 7.31 2.92 -3.00
C LEU A 52 8.08 1.67 -2.53
N TYR A 53 8.93 1.12 -3.40
CA TYR A 53 9.81 0.01 -3.04
C TYR A 53 10.72 0.37 -1.85
N GLU A 54 11.39 1.53 -1.89
CA GLU A 54 12.22 2.03 -0.78
C GLU A 54 11.44 2.15 0.54
N THR A 55 10.16 2.51 0.48
CA THR A 55 9.28 2.60 1.66
C THR A 55 8.93 1.21 2.21
N MET A 56 8.78 0.21 1.33
CA MET A 56 8.43 -1.16 1.71
C MET A 56 9.60 -2.00 2.21
N LEU A 57 10.84 -1.54 2.04
CA LEU A 57 12.04 -2.23 2.56
C LEU A 57 11.97 -2.48 4.08
N PHE A 58 11.22 -1.69 4.83
CA PHE A 58 10.96 -1.94 6.25
C PHE A 58 10.40 -3.35 6.52
N TRP A 59 9.63 -3.91 5.57
CA TRP A 59 8.98 -5.22 5.67
C TRP A 59 9.79 -6.36 5.04
N GLU A 60 10.95 -6.10 4.45
CA GLU A 60 11.83 -7.14 3.90
C GLU A 60 12.76 -7.79 4.97
N GLY A 61 12.69 -7.31 6.22
CA GLY A 61 13.47 -7.80 7.37
C GLY A 61 12.89 -9.02 8.06
#